data_AF-A0A5N1GPA9-F1
#
_entry.id   AF-A0A5N1GPA9-F1
#
_cell.length_a   1.000
_cell.length_b   1.000
_cell.length_c   1.000
_cell.angle_alpha   90.00
_cell.angle_beta   90.00
_cell.angle_gamma   90.00
#
_symmetry.space_group_name_H-M   'P 1'
#
loop_
_entity.id
_entity.type
_entity.pdbx_description
1 polymer ?
#
loop_
_entity_poly.entity_id
_entity_poly.type
_entity_poly.pdbx_seq_one_letter_code
_entity_poly.pdbx_strand_id
1 'polypeptide(L)'
;MLISILEQALLSFFGTIAFSTILNVPKRALVYCGLTGTSGWMTYKFFMFLFNEIIVANFMAAIVIGLIYMQLSRRLRIPVIILNTPAILPLVPGNAAYLFVRYAVEGDYVASVQHLMTVFKVSGAIVFGFMFISLAEQQIRRQRQERARRLLKKKAAKAAKGEQEKKRLPLPKAPKFKSKAKPPKN
;
A
#
# COMPACT_ATOMS: atom_id res chain seq x y z
N MET A 1 -27.43 -16.67 9.88
CA MET A 1 -25.96 -16.51 9.91
C MET A 1 -25.39 -16.11 8.55
N LEU A 2 -25.58 -16.90 7.48
CA LEU A 2 -25.11 -16.55 6.12
C LEU A 2 -25.72 -15.26 5.57
N ILE A 3 -27.04 -15.07 5.72
CA ILE A 3 -27.76 -13.86 5.26
C ILE A 3 -27.18 -12.60 5.89
N SER A 4 -26.94 -12.61 7.21
CA SER A 4 -26.38 -11.48 7.97
C SER A 4 -24.96 -11.10 7.54
N ILE A 5 -24.15 -12.09 7.13
CA ILE A 5 -22.81 -11.84 6.59
C ILE A 5 -22.91 -11.17 5.21
N LEU A 6 -23.82 -11.65 4.37
CA LEU A 6 -24.03 -11.08 3.04
C LEU A 6 -24.53 -9.63 3.11
N GLU A 7 -25.48 -9.35 3.98
CA GLU A 7 -25.98 -7.98 4.24
C GLU A 7 -24.87 -7.05 4.68
N GLN A 8 -24.06 -7.47 5.66
CA GLN A 8 -22.92 -6.69 6.14
C GLN A 8 -21.86 -6.48 5.05
N ALA A 9 -21.65 -7.47 4.18
CA ALA A 9 -20.75 -7.35 3.03
C ALA A 9 -21.22 -6.27 2.07
N LEU A 10 -22.50 -6.32 1.69
CA LEU A 10 -23.09 -5.38 0.74
C LEU A 10 -23.16 -3.97 1.32
N LEU A 11 -23.61 -3.83 2.57
CA LEU A 11 -23.70 -2.53 3.25
C LEU A 11 -22.33 -1.88 3.41
N SER A 12 -21.31 -2.63 3.82
CA SER A 12 -19.93 -2.11 3.90
C SER A 12 -19.39 -1.75 2.51
N PHE A 13 -19.67 -2.57 1.50
CA PHE A 13 -19.24 -2.30 0.12
C PHE A 13 -19.83 -1.00 -0.43
N PHE A 14 -21.16 -0.88 -0.42
CA PHE A 14 -21.86 0.29 -0.92
C PHE A 14 -21.60 1.53 -0.06
N GLY A 15 -21.54 1.37 1.27
CA GLY A 15 -21.21 2.46 2.19
C GLY A 15 -19.82 3.02 1.92
N THR A 16 -18.81 2.15 1.74
CA THR A 16 -17.46 2.59 1.39
C THR A 16 -17.40 3.21 0.00
N ILE A 17 -18.12 2.70 -1.01
CA ILE A 17 -18.16 3.31 -2.35
C ILE A 17 -18.82 4.69 -2.32
N ALA A 18 -19.95 4.83 -1.62
CA ALA A 18 -20.66 6.09 -1.48
C ALA A 18 -19.74 7.14 -0.84
N PHE A 19 -19.09 6.79 0.26
CA PHE A 19 -18.14 7.68 0.92
C PHE A 19 -16.89 7.97 0.07
N SER A 20 -16.38 6.96 -0.67
CA SER A 20 -15.29 7.19 -1.63
C SER A 20 -15.66 8.19 -2.72
N THR A 21 -16.94 8.19 -3.14
CA THR A 21 -17.45 9.13 -4.14
C THR A 21 -17.52 10.54 -3.57
N ILE A 22 -17.96 10.70 -2.31
CA ILE A 22 -17.94 11.99 -1.59
C ILE A 22 -16.52 12.55 -1.48
N LEU A 23 -15.54 11.68 -1.22
CA LEU A 23 -14.12 12.06 -1.15
C LEU A 23 -13.46 12.28 -2.52
N ASN A 24 -14.24 12.29 -3.62
CA ASN A 24 -13.73 12.45 -4.99
C ASN A 24 -12.60 11.48 -5.36
N VAL A 25 -12.68 10.23 -4.90
CA VAL A 25 -11.74 9.18 -5.29
C VAL A 25 -11.87 8.93 -6.81
N PRO A 26 -10.77 8.79 -7.56
CA PRO A 26 -10.82 8.57 -9.01
C PRO A 26 -11.65 7.33 -9.36
N LYS A 27 -12.50 7.44 -10.38
CA LYS A 27 -13.50 6.40 -10.74
C LYS A 27 -12.93 4.99 -10.88
N ARG A 28 -11.71 4.87 -11.44
CA ARG A 28 -10.99 3.59 -11.59
C ARG A 28 -10.64 2.90 -10.25
N ALA A 29 -10.63 3.64 -9.14
CA ALA A 29 -10.30 3.16 -7.81
C ALA A 29 -11.53 2.87 -6.93
N LEU A 30 -12.73 3.31 -7.31
CA LEU A 30 -13.95 3.19 -6.48
C LEU A 30 -14.27 1.74 -6.11
N VAL A 31 -14.28 0.85 -7.10
CA VAL A 31 -14.56 -0.58 -6.88
C VAL A 31 -13.54 -1.19 -5.93
N TYR A 32 -12.27 -0.80 -6.09
CA TYR A 32 -11.21 -1.27 -5.22
C TYR A 32 -11.38 -0.77 -3.78
N CYS A 33 -11.80 0.48 -3.57
CA CYS A 33 -12.13 1.00 -2.25
C CYS A 33 -13.31 0.25 -1.61
N GLY A 34 -14.34 -0.11 -2.40
CA GLY A 34 -15.44 -0.94 -1.90
C GLY A 34 -14.95 -2.30 -1.43
N LEU A 35 -14.19 -3.01 -2.26
CA LEU A 35 -13.66 -4.35 -1.95
C LEU A 35 -12.76 -4.34 -0.70
N THR A 36 -11.92 -3.33 -0.56
CA THR A 36 -11.05 -3.18 0.61
C THR A 36 -11.84 -2.85 1.88
N GLY A 37 -12.84 -1.97 1.80
CA GLY A 37 -13.74 -1.66 2.93
C GLY A 37 -14.47 -2.92 3.42
N THR A 38 -15.02 -3.69 2.49
CA THR A 38 -15.64 -4.99 2.80
C THR A 38 -14.64 -5.96 3.41
N SER A 39 -13.43 -6.07 2.85
CA SER A 39 -12.40 -6.96 3.40
C SER A 39 -11.99 -6.57 4.83
N GLY A 40 -11.93 -5.27 5.12
CA GLY A 40 -11.65 -4.74 6.45
C GLY A 40 -12.75 -5.11 7.44
N TRP A 41 -14.01 -4.86 7.07
CA TRP A 41 -15.16 -5.22 7.89
C TRP A 41 -15.27 -6.73 8.14
N MET A 42 -15.04 -7.54 7.10
CA MET A 42 -15.05 -9.01 7.23
C MET A 42 -13.94 -9.51 8.14
N THR A 43 -12.74 -8.93 8.03
CA THR A 43 -11.63 -9.25 8.92
C THR A 43 -11.99 -8.90 10.37
N TYR A 44 -12.53 -7.71 10.60
CA TYR A 44 -13.00 -7.32 11.92
C TYR A 44 -14.02 -8.33 12.49
N LYS A 45 -15.05 -8.68 11.72
CA LYS A 45 -16.07 -9.66 12.14
C LYS A 45 -15.48 -11.04 12.43
N PHE A 46 -14.53 -11.49 11.62
CA PHE A 46 -13.86 -12.78 11.80
C PHE A 46 -13.05 -12.83 13.10
N PHE A 47 -12.23 -11.80 13.36
CA PHE A 47 -11.43 -11.73 14.58
C PHE A 47 -12.29 -11.48 15.83
N MET A 48 -13.39 -10.73 15.72
CA MET A 48 -14.38 -10.60 16.79
C MET A 48 -15.01 -11.95 17.13
N PHE A 49 -15.31 -12.80 16.13
CA PHE A 49 -15.85 -14.13 16.38
C PHE A 49 -14.85 -15.05 17.09
N LEU A 50 -13.55 -14.95 16.75
CA LEU A 50 -12.52 -15.82 17.32
C LEU A 50 -12.06 -15.42 18.73
N PHE A 51 -11.81 -14.12 18.94
CA PHE A 51 -11.17 -13.63 20.17
C PHE A 51 -12.11 -12.84 21.06
N ASN A 52 -13.27 -12.39 20.54
CA ASN A 52 -14.20 -11.50 21.22
C ASN A 52 -13.57 -10.20 21.76
N GLU A 53 -12.46 -9.76 21.16
CA GLU A 53 -11.66 -8.61 21.60
C GLU A 53 -11.60 -7.52 20.54
N ILE A 54 -12.18 -6.36 20.85
CA ILE A 54 -12.35 -5.25 19.91
C ILE A 54 -11.01 -4.66 19.44
N ILE A 55 -10.00 -4.68 20.32
CA ILE A 55 -8.66 -4.15 20.03
C ILE A 55 -7.98 -5.01 18.97
N VAL A 56 -7.95 -6.34 19.20
CA VAL A 56 -7.31 -7.29 18.29
C VAL A 56 -8.00 -7.30 16.94
N ALA A 57 -9.34 -7.27 16.93
CA ALA A 57 -10.11 -7.27 15.69
C ALA A 57 -9.85 -6.02 14.82
N ASN A 58 -9.84 -4.83 15.43
CA ASN A 58 -9.55 -3.59 14.70
C ASN A 58 -8.10 -3.50 14.24
N PHE A 59 -7.15 -3.96 15.06
CA PHE A 59 -5.74 -4.02 14.72
C PHE A 59 -5.50 -4.91 13.48
N MET A 60 -6.08 -6.12 13.47
CA MET A 60 -5.97 -7.05 12.36
C MET A 60 -6.66 -6.53 11.10
N ALA A 61 -7.84 -5.92 11.23
CA ALA A 61 -8.52 -5.29 10.11
C ALA A 61 -7.68 -4.16 9.48
N ALA A 62 -7.05 -3.31 10.29
CA ALA A 62 -6.15 -2.25 9.81
C ALA A 62 -4.93 -2.82 9.07
N ILE A 63 -4.34 -3.92 9.56
CA ILE A 63 -3.25 -4.63 8.88
C ILE A 63 -3.70 -5.13 7.50
N VAL A 64 -4.85 -5.81 7.42
CA VAL A 64 -5.36 -6.35 6.15
C VAL A 64 -5.64 -5.23 5.16
N ILE A 65 -6.33 -4.17 5.59
CA ILE A 65 -6.58 -2.99 4.76
C ILE A 65 -5.26 -2.41 4.24
N GLY A 66 -4.29 -2.19 5.13
CA GLY A 66 -2.98 -1.65 4.77
C GLY A 66 -2.20 -2.52 3.78
N LEU A 67 -2.21 -3.85 3.96
CA LEU A 67 -1.54 -4.79 3.05
C LEU A 67 -2.12 -4.73 1.64
N ILE A 68 -3.46 -4.70 1.54
CA ILE A 68 -4.15 -4.61 0.25
C ILE A 68 -3.74 -3.31 -0.44
N TYR A 69 -3.76 -2.18 0.27
CA TYR A 69 -3.42 -0.89 -0.33
C TYR A 69 -1.94 -0.70 -0.64
N MET A 70 -1.03 -1.32 0.10
CA MET A 70 0.38 -1.38 -0.26
C MET A 70 0.59 -2.02 -1.65
N GLN A 71 -0.29 -2.93 -2.07
CA GLN A 71 -0.25 -3.53 -3.40
C GLN A 71 -0.99 -2.69 -4.44
N LEU A 72 -2.17 -2.16 -4.10
CA LEU A 72 -2.98 -1.37 -5.03
C LEU A 72 -2.39 0.00 -5.34
N SER A 73 -1.79 0.69 -4.38
CA SER A 73 -1.17 2.00 -4.59
C SER A 73 -0.11 1.96 -5.68
N ARG A 74 0.66 0.87 -5.75
CA ARG A 74 1.65 0.61 -6.80
C ARG A 74 1.03 0.33 -8.17
N ARG A 75 -0.10 -0.40 -8.21
CA ARG A 75 -0.80 -0.72 -9.46
C ARG A 75 -1.53 0.49 -10.04
N LEU A 76 -2.23 1.23 -9.20
CA LEU A 76 -3.07 2.36 -9.61
C LEU A 76 -2.32 3.69 -9.66
N ARG A 77 -1.10 3.77 -9.08
CA ARG A 77 -0.28 4.99 -8.95
C ARG A 77 -1.06 6.13 -8.28
N ILE A 78 -1.75 5.81 -7.19
CA ILE A 78 -2.55 6.75 -6.39
C ILE A 78 -1.98 6.77 -4.96
N PRO A 79 -1.92 7.93 -4.29
CA PRO A 79 -1.54 8.03 -2.89
C PRO A 79 -2.35 7.07 -2.00
N VAL A 80 -1.66 6.37 -1.10
CA VAL A 80 -2.25 5.38 -0.18
C VAL A 80 -3.38 6.00 0.65
N ILE A 81 -3.23 7.25 1.09
CA ILE A 81 -4.23 7.91 1.94
C ILE A 81 -5.59 8.05 1.26
N ILE A 82 -5.64 8.33 -0.05
CA ILE A 82 -6.89 8.46 -0.81
C ILE A 82 -7.65 7.13 -0.85
N LEU A 83 -6.92 6.01 -0.86
CA LEU A 83 -7.49 4.68 -0.85
C LEU A 83 -7.88 4.25 0.57
N ASN A 84 -7.03 4.51 1.57
CA ASN A 84 -7.23 4.03 2.93
C ASN A 84 -8.39 4.71 3.66
N THR A 85 -8.50 6.04 3.57
CA THR A 85 -9.50 6.83 4.31
C THR A 85 -10.92 6.26 4.18
N PRO A 86 -11.46 5.98 2.98
CA PRO A 86 -12.83 5.48 2.87
C PRO A 86 -13.02 4.04 3.36
N ALA A 87 -12.00 3.18 3.28
CA ALA A 87 -12.13 1.79 3.73
C ALA A 87 -12.00 1.62 5.25
N ILE A 88 -11.39 2.58 5.93
CA ILE A 88 -11.32 2.58 7.40
C ILE A 88 -12.67 2.99 8.00
N LEU A 89 -13.51 3.72 7.25
CA LEU A 89 -14.78 4.28 7.71
C LEU A 89 -15.65 3.30 8.54
N PRO A 90 -15.88 2.03 8.11
CA PRO A 90 -16.71 1.11 8.87
C PRO A 90 -16.13 0.73 10.25
N LEU A 91 -14.82 0.86 10.44
CA LEU A 91 -14.11 0.50 11.67
C LEU A 91 -14.01 1.67 12.65
N VAL A 92 -14.19 2.91 12.19
CA VAL A 92 -14.05 4.09 13.04
C VAL A 92 -15.18 4.11 14.08
N PRO A 93 -14.87 4.30 15.37
CA PRO A 93 -15.86 4.28 16.45
C PRO A 93 -16.66 5.61 16.51
N GLY A 94 -17.30 6.00 15.41
CA GLY A 94 -18.01 7.27 15.28
C GLY A 94 -19.20 7.42 16.24
N ASN A 95 -19.98 6.35 16.41
CA ASN A 95 -21.10 6.35 17.36
C ASN A 95 -20.61 6.53 18.81
N ALA A 96 -19.54 5.83 19.21
CA ALA A 96 -18.96 5.99 20.54
C ALA A 96 -18.40 7.40 20.75
N ALA A 97 -17.80 8.02 19.72
CA ALA A 97 -17.34 9.40 19.80
C ALA A 97 -18.50 10.39 19.99
N TYR A 98 -19.61 10.19 19.25
CA TYR A 98 -20.82 10.99 19.43
C TYR A 98 -21.40 10.84 20.84
N LEU A 99 -21.53 9.60 21.32
CA LEU A 99 -22.06 9.32 22.66
C LEU A 99 -21.17 9.89 23.77
N PHE A 100 -19.84 9.83 23.63
CA PHE A 100 -18.91 10.46 24.55
C PHE A 100 -19.24 11.96 24.75
N VAL A 101 -19.37 12.71 23.65
CA VAL A 101 -19.67 14.15 23.70
C VAL A 101 -21.07 14.38 24.25
N ARG A 102 -22.05 13.58 23.81
CA ARG A 102 -23.43 13.68 24.26
C ARG A 102 -23.54 13.53 25.78
N TYR A 103 -22.99 12.45 26.35
CA TYR A 103 -23.04 12.21 27.79
C TYR A 103 -22.22 13.22 28.59
N ALA A 104 -21.13 13.75 28.04
CA ALA A 104 -20.37 14.82 28.67
C ALA A 104 -21.20 16.10 28.83
N VAL A 105 -22.04 16.43 27.84
CA VAL A 105 -22.94 17.60 27.88
C VAL A 105 -24.15 17.34 28.77
N GLU A 106 -24.67 16.12 28.81
CA GLU A 106 -25.77 15.71 29.70
C GLU A 106 -25.35 15.60 31.19
N GLY A 107 -24.06 15.69 31.49
CA GLY A 107 -23.52 15.62 32.86
C GLY A 107 -23.26 14.20 33.37
N ASP A 108 -23.48 13.17 32.55
CA ASP A 108 -23.14 11.78 32.87
C ASP A 108 -21.69 11.48 32.48
N TYR A 109 -20.77 11.89 33.36
CA TYR A 109 -19.34 11.68 33.15
C TYR A 109 -18.92 10.21 33.18
N VAL A 110 -19.66 9.34 33.89
CA VAL A 110 -19.31 7.92 33.97
C VAL A 110 -19.53 7.25 32.62
N ALA A 111 -20.70 7.44 32.02
CA ALA A 111 -20.99 6.93 30.67
C ALA A 111 -20.10 7.59 29.61
N SER A 112 -19.86 8.89 29.73
CA SER A 112 -18.95 9.63 28.83
C SER A 112 -17.55 9.02 28.79
N VAL A 113 -16.93 8.77 29.95
CA VAL A 113 -15.58 8.20 30.03
C VAL A 113 -15.52 6.78 29.48
N GLN A 114 -16.57 5.97 29.66
CA GLN A 114 -16.62 4.61 29.06
C GLN A 114 -16.59 4.66 27.53
N HIS A 115 -17.33 5.58 26.93
CA HIS A 115 -17.31 5.77 25.48
C HIS A 115 -15.98 6.37 24.99
N LEU A 116 -15.40 7.31 25.74
CA LEU A 116 -14.06 7.84 25.45
C LEU A 116 -13.00 6.73 25.43
N MET A 117 -13.02 5.83 26.41
CA MET A 117 -12.12 4.68 26.47
C MET A 117 -12.30 3.75 25.27
N THR A 118 -13.52 3.56 24.81
CA THR A 118 -13.80 2.77 23.60
C THR A 118 -13.20 3.43 22.36
N VAL A 119 -13.40 4.73 22.19
CA VAL A 119 -12.82 5.51 21.08
C VAL A 119 -11.30 5.43 21.10
N PHE A 120 -10.68 5.59 22.28
CA PHE A 120 -9.24 5.54 22.44
C PHE A 120 -8.67 4.15 22.10
N LYS A 121 -9.27 3.09 22.65
CA LYS A 121 -8.86 1.69 22.39
C LYS A 121 -8.91 1.36 20.90
N VAL A 122 -10.03 1.66 20.24
CA VAL A 122 -10.24 1.34 18.82
C VAL A 122 -9.35 2.19 17.92
N SER A 123 -9.31 3.50 18.14
CA SER A 123 -8.49 4.42 17.32
C SER A 123 -7.01 4.10 17.47
N GLY A 124 -6.55 3.83 18.70
CA GLY A 124 -5.19 3.39 18.97
C GLY A 124 -4.85 2.10 18.22
N ALA A 125 -5.70 1.08 18.31
CA ALA A 125 -5.51 -0.18 17.60
C ALA A 125 -5.38 0.01 16.08
N ILE A 126 -6.24 0.83 15.48
CA ILE A 126 -6.19 1.14 14.04
C ILE A 126 -4.88 1.84 13.67
N VAL A 127 -4.49 2.89 14.41
CA VAL A 127 -3.25 3.64 14.16
C VAL A 127 -2.02 2.75 14.26
N PHE A 128 -1.92 1.92 15.32
CA PHE A 128 -0.81 0.99 15.48
C PHE A 128 -0.76 -0.06 14.35
N GLY A 129 -1.92 -0.56 13.91
CA GLY A 129 -2.01 -1.49 12.77
C GLY A 129 -1.49 -0.86 11.47
N PHE A 130 -1.93 0.35 11.14
CA PHE A 130 -1.42 1.06 9.96
C PHE A 130 0.05 1.47 10.06
N MET A 131 0.51 1.81 11.27
CA MET A 131 1.92 2.12 11.51
C MET A 131 2.79 0.89 11.22
N PHE A 132 2.37 -0.30 11.66
CA PHE A 132 3.08 -1.55 11.38
C PHE A 132 3.22 -1.80 9.87
N ILE A 133 2.14 -1.61 9.11
CA ILE A 133 2.18 -1.72 7.64
C ILE A 133 3.07 -0.65 7.01
N SER A 134 2.98 0.58 7.48
CA SER A 134 3.77 1.70 6.93
C SER A 134 5.27 1.47 7.13
N LEU A 135 5.66 0.93 8.29
CA LEU A 135 7.03 0.51 8.59
C LEU A 135 7.47 -0.64 7.68
N ALA A 136 6.63 -1.67 7.52
CA ALA A 136 6.92 -2.78 6.61
C ALA A 136 7.11 -2.29 5.16
N GLU A 137 6.24 -1.38 4.70
CA GLU A 137 6.32 -0.80 3.37
C GLU A 137 7.59 0.05 3.18
N GLN A 138 7.94 0.88 4.17
CA GLN A 138 9.17 1.67 4.16
C GLN A 138 10.41 0.78 4.10
N GLN A 139 10.43 -0.32 4.86
CA GLN A 139 11.53 -1.26 4.86
C GLN A 139 11.68 -1.96 3.51
N ILE A 140 10.58 -2.42 2.91
CA ILE A 140 10.58 -3.03 1.58
C ILE A 140 11.07 -2.03 0.51
N ARG A 141 10.63 -0.77 0.58
CA ARG A 141 11.09 0.30 -0.33
C ARG A 141 12.59 0.52 -0.22
N ARG A 142 13.13 0.62 1.00
CA ARG A 142 14.58 0.79 1.24
C ARG A 142 15.39 -0.35 0.62
N GLN A 143 15.01 -1.60 0.89
CA GLN A 143 15.71 -2.76 0.33
C GLN A 143 15.69 -2.79 -1.20
N ARG A 144 14.57 -2.44 -1.83
CA ARG A 144 14.45 -2.39 -3.30
C ARG A 144 15.35 -1.31 -3.90
N GLN A 145 15.39 -0.13 -3.30
CA GLN A 145 16.25 0.96 -3.76
C GLN A 145 17.74 0.58 -3.67
N GLU A 146 18.16 -0.04 -2.58
CA GLU A 146 19.54 -0.53 -2.41
C GLU A 146 19.89 -1.61 -3.43
N ARG A 147 19.01 -2.59 -3.64
CA ARG A 147 19.21 -3.64 -4.65
C ARG A 147 19.32 -3.06 -6.06
N ALA A 148 18.45 -2.10 -6.43
CA ALA A 148 18.51 -1.43 -7.72
C ALA A 148 19.82 -0.67 -7.93
N ARG A 149 20.27 0.09 -6.91
CA ARG A 149 21.58 0.78 -6.93
C ARG A 149 22.75 -0.19 -7.11
N ARG A 150 22.73 -1.34 -6.41
CA ARG A 150 23.78 -2.39 -6.56
C ARG A 150 23.79 -2.99 -7.96
N LEU A 151 22.63 -3.26 -8.56
CA LEU A 151 22.53 -3.81 -9.91
C LEU A 151 23.04 -2.82 -10.98
N LEU A 152 22.70 -1.53 -10.85
CA LEU A 152 23.20 -0.47 -11.73
C LEU A 152 24.73 -0.34 -11.64
N LYS A 153 25.30 -0.34 -10.42
CA LYS A 153 26.77 -0.35 -10.20
C LYS A 153 27.44 -1.56 -10.86
N LYS A 154 26.86 -2.76 -10.72
CA LYS A 154 27.37 -3.99 -11.37
C LYS A 154 27.32 -3.91 -12.91
N LYS A 155 26.24 -3.37 -13.48
CA LYS A 155 26.12 -3.17 -14.94
C LYS A 155 27.15 -2.15 -15.45
N ALA A 156 27.33 -1.03 -14.75
CA ALA A 156 28.32 -0.02 -15.12
C ALA A 156 29.76 -0.57 -15.06
N ALA A 157 30.10 -1.32 -14.01
CA ALA A 157 31.41 -1.96 -13.88
C ALA A 157 31.68 -3.02 -14.98
N LYS A 158 30.66 -3.77 -15.41
CA LYS A 158 30.79 -4.69 -16.56
C LYS A 158 30.96 -3.96 -17.88
N ALA A 159 30.22 -2.87 -18.11
CA ALA A 159 30.35 -2.06 -19.33
C ALA A 159 31.76 -1.45 -19.46
N ALA A 160 32.30 -0.89 -18.37
CA ALA A 160 33.66 -0.34 -18.33
C ALA A 160 34.73 -1.40 -18.64
N LYS A 161 34.56 -2.64 -18.17
CA LYS A 161 35.47 -3.75 -18.49
C LYS A 161 35.40 -4.17 -19.95
N GLY A 162 34.20 -4.29 -20.54
CA GLY A 162 34.04 -4.63 -21.95
C GLY A 162 34.56 -3.54 -22.91
N GLU A 163 34.49 -2.28 -22.51
CA GLU A 163 35.03 -1.15 -23.26
C GLU A 163 36.57 -1.08 -23.19
N GLN A 164 37.16 -1.44 -22.04
CA GLN A 164 38.60 -1.64 -21.91
C GLN A 164 39.11 -2.83 -22.74
N GLU A 165 38.34 -3.92 -22.84
CA GLU A 165 38.68 -5.09 -23.65
C GLU A 165 38.61 -4.78 -25.16
N LYS A 166 37.61 -4.00 -25.60
CA LYS A 166 37.55 -3.45 -26.98
C LYS A 166 38.71 -2.53 -27.33
N LYS A 167 39.22 -1.73 -26.40
CA LYS A 167 40.43 -0.90 -26.60
C LYS A 167 41.73 -1.71 -26.59
N ARG A 168 41.75 -2.91 -26.01
CA ARG A 168 42.91 -3.82 -25.97
C ARG A 168 42.97 -4.79 -27.15
N LEU A 169 41.89 -4.93 -27.92
CA LEU A 169 41.89 -5.74 -29.13
C LEU A 169 42.88 -5.14 -30.15
N PRO A 170 43.80 -5.95 -30.71
CA PRO A 170 44.74 -5.46 -31.71
C PRO A 170 43.98 -4.92 -32.91
N LEU A 171 44.41 -3.75 -33.41
CA LEU A 171 43.83 -3.12 -34.60
C LEU A 171 43.70 -4.17 -35.71
N PRO A 172 42.57 -4.19 -36.45
CA PRO A 172 42.43 -5.07 -37.60
C PRO A 172 43.64 -4.85 -38.50
N LYS A 173 44.38 -5.93 -38.83
CA LYS A 173 45.55 -5.82 -39.70
C LYS A 173 45.10 -5.08 -40.97
N ALA A 174 45.75 -3.94 -41.23
CA ALA A 174 45.40 -3.09 -42.37
C ALA A 174 45.35 -3.95 -43.65
N PRO A 175 44.34 -3.78 -44.51
CA PRO A 175 44.25 -4.55 -45.74
C PRO A 175 45.54 -4.32 -46.53
N LYS A 176 46.25 -5.39 -46.85
CA LYS A 176 47.49 -5.33 -47.65
C LYS A 176 47.12 -4.80 -49.04
N PHE A 177 47.27 -3.50 -49.24
CA PHE A 177 47.12 -2.89 -50.56
C PHE A 177 48.31 -3.35 -51.40
N LYS A 178 48.11 -4.35 -52.25
CA LYS A 178 49.12 -4.77 -53.23
C LYS A 178 49.33 -3.59 -54.19
N SER A 179 50.44 -2.87 -54.02
CA SER A 179 50.94 -1.91 -55.01
C SER A 179 51.21 -2.67 -56.31
N LYS A 180 50.26 -2.61 -57.25
CA LYS A 180 50.52 -2.90 -58.66
C LYS A 180 51.10 -1.64 -59.28
N ALA A 181 52.36 -1.32 -58.99
CA ALA A 181 53.13 -0.43 -59.84
C ALA A 181 53.45 -1.18 -61.13
N LYS A 182 52.72 -0.88 -62.20
CA LYS A 182 53.06 -1.32 -63.56
C LYS A 182 54.06 -0.30 -64.11
N PRO A 183 55.28 -0.69 -64.51
CA PRO A 183 56.22 0.26 -65.09
C PRO A 183 55.69 0.78 -66.43
N PRO A 184 56.02 2.03 -66.82
CA PRO A 184 55.60 2.61 -68.08
C PRO A 184 56.18 1.78 -69.23
N LYS A 185 55.32 1.41 -70.19
CA LYS A 185 55.76 0.95 -71.50
C LYS A 185 56.04 2.19 -72.33
N ASN A 186 57.22 2.18 -72.96
CA ASN A 186 57.78 3.14 -73.91
C ASN A 186 56.75 3.87 -74.78
#